data_AF-A0A2D7VKS6-F1
#
_entry.id   AF-A0A2D7VKS6-F1
#
_cell.length_a   1.000
_cell.length_b   1.000
_cell.length_c   1.000
_cell.angle_alpha   90.00
_cell.angle_beta   90.00
_cell.angle_gamma   90.00
#
_symmetry.space_group_name_H-M   'P 1'
#
loop_
_entity.id
_entity.type
_entity.pdbx_description
1 polymer ?
#
loop_
_entity_poly.entity_id
_entity_poly.type
_entity_poly.pdbx_seq_one_letter_code
_entity_poly.pdbx_strand_id
1 'polypeptide(L)' 'MASSHTNMAKIFHWGFIILYAYGILKQVDDISQLEDSSLLVFEVLFASAFLIIVLIRYFYMRKFETFLGASE' A
#
# COMPACT_ATOMS: atom_id res chain seq x y z
N MET A 1 3.98 -11.80 27.48
CA MET A 1 2.92 -11.57 26.48
C MET A 1 3.55 -10.84 25.30
N ALA A 2 3.66 -11.50 24.15
CA ALA A 2 4.32 -10.95 22.97
C ALA A 2 3.60 -9.68 22.51
N SER A 3 4.27 -8.52 22.55
CA SER A 3 3.72 -7.28 22.02
C SER A 3 3.70 -7.37 20.49
N SER A 4 2.64 -8.00 19.98
CA SER A 4 2.36 -8.17 18.58
C SER A 4 2.11 -6.79 17.94
N HIS A 5 2.99 -6.42 17.01
CA HIS A 5 2.99 -5.19 16.20
C HIS A 5 3.32 -3.88 16.93
N THR A 6 4.42 -3.24 16.51
CA THR A 6 4.78 -1.89 16.93
C THR A 6 3.70 -0.89 16.53
N ASN A 7 3.54 0.21 17.28
CA ASN A 7 2.58 1.28 16.93
C ASN A 7 2.81 1.79 15.49
N MET A 8 4.08 1.87 15.07
CA MET A 8 4.45 2.22 13.71
C MET A 8 3.89 1.21 12.68
N ALA A 9 4.02 -0.09 12.93
CA ALA A 9 3.49 -1.12 12.03
C ALA A 9 1.96 -1.03 11.90
N LYS A 10 1.24 -0.70 12.98
CA LYS A 10 -0.23 -0.52 12.94
C LYS A 10 -0.64 0.69 12.11
N ILE A 11 0.07 1.82 12.24
CA ILE A 11 -0.19 3.03 11.44
C ILE A 11 0.00 2.73 9.95
N PHE A 12 1.12 2.12 9.57
CA PHE A 12 1.37 1.75 8.17
C PHE A 12 0.36 0.74 7.63
N HIS A 13 -0.08 -0.22 8.46
CA HIS A 13 -1.07 -1.20 8.04
C HIS A 13 -2.45 -0.58 7.82
N TRP A 14 -2.98 0.17 8.77
CA TRP A 14 -4.29 0.80 8.65
C TRP A 14 -4.31 1.93 7.61
N GLY A 15 -3.23 2.71 7.53
CA GLY A 15 -3.07 3.72 6.47
C GLY A 15 -3.10 3.08 5.08
N PHE A 16 -2.43 1.92 4.91
CA PHE A 16 -2.48 1.16 3.67
C PHE A 16 -3.90 0.67 3.34
N ILE A 17 -4.64 0.14 4.31
CA ILE A 17 -6.04 -0.32 4.11
C ILE A 17 -6.93 0.83 3.65
N ILE A 18 -6.86 1.99 4.31
CA ILE A 18 -7.68 3.16 3.95
C ILE A 18 -7.36 3.64 2.54
N LEU A 19 -6.07 3.74 2.20
CA LEU A 19 -5.64 4.16 0.87
C LEU A 19 -6.07 3.16 -0.21
N TYR A 20 -5.94 1.87 0.06
CA TYR A 20 -6.36 0.81 -0.86
C TYR A 20 -7.89 0.84 -1.08
N ALA A 21 -8.67 0.97 0.00
CA ALA A 21 -10.11 1.10 -0.09
C ALA A 21 -10.52 2.34 -0.90
N TYR A 22 -9.85 3.47 -0.70
CA TYR A 22 -10.07 4.66 -1.52
C TYR A 22 -9.82 4.38 -3.02
N GLY A 23 -8.72 3.70 -3.35
CA GLY A 23 -8.42 3.31 -4.72
C GLY A 23 -9.50 2.44 -5.35
N ILE A 24 -10.02 1.44 -4.62
CA ILE A 24 -11.11 0.58 -5.11
C ILE A 24 -12.43 1.36 -5.26
N LEU A 25 -12.77 2.22 -4.30
CA LEU A 25 -14.01 2.99 -4.34
C LEU A 25 -14.00 4.10 -5.40
N LYS A 26 -12.82 4.55 -5.82
CA LYS A 26 -12.64 5.66 -6.77
C LYS A 26 -12.00 5.24 -8.09
N GLN A 27 -11.85 3.94 -8.33
CA GLN A 27 -11.39 3.43 -9.62
C GLN A 27 -12.31 3.87 -10.75
N VAL A 28 -11.77 4.06 -11.95
CA VAL A 28 -12.59 4.28 -13.14
C VAL A 28 -13.52 3.08 -13.40
N ASP A 29 -14.77 3.37 -13.76
CA ASP A 29 -15.74 2.35 -14.14
C ASP A 29 -15.49 1.82 -15.56
N ASP A 30 -15.00 2.68 -16.46
CA ASP A 30 -14.70 2.34 -17.85
C ASP A 30 -13.35 2.95 -18.26
N ILE A 31 -12.55 2.17 -18.99
CA ILE A 31 -11.22 2.56 -19.44
C ILE A 31 -11.24 3.78 -20.39
N SER A 32 -12.34 4.01 -21.11
CA SER A 32 -12.53 5.19 -21.96
C SER A 32 -12.48 6.51 -21.17
N GLN A 33 -12.75 6.48 -19.86
CA GLN A 33 -12.61 7.66 -19.01
C GLN A 33 -11.17 8.18 -18.96
N LEU A 34 -10.18 7.30 -19.20
CA LEU A 34 -8.75 7.65 -19.21
C LEU A 34 -8.29 8.34 -20.49
N GLU A 35 -9.19 8.55 -21.46
CA GLU A 35 -8.91 9.45 -22.58
C GLU A 35 -8.81 10.91 -22.11
N ASP A 36 -9.46 11.26 -20.98
CA ASP A 36 -9.23 12.52 -20.30
C ASP A 36 -7.82 12.55 -19.69
N SER A 37 -6.97 13.42 -20.24
CA SER A 37 -5.57 13.51 -19.83
C SER A 37 -5.39 13.93 -18.37
N SER A 38 -6.31 14.69 -17.79
CA SER A 38 -6.25 15.06 -16.38
C SER A 38 -6.55 13.86 -15.48
N LEU A 39 -7.57 13.06 -15.84
CA LEU A 39 -7.92 11.84 -15.12
C LEU A 39 -6.79 10.80 -15.20
N LEU A 40 -6.25 10.58 -16.41
CA LEU A 40 -5.12 9.66 -16.62
C LEU A 40 -3.90 10.05 -15.76
N VAL A 41 -3.52 11.33 -15.75
CA VAL A 41 -2.39 11.79 -14.93
C VAL A 41 -2.68 11.58 -13.44
N PHE A 42 -3.90 11.85 -12.98
CA PHE A 42 -4.30 11.61 -11.60
C PHE A 42 -4.17 10.12 -11.24
N GLU A 43 -4.68 9.21 -12.08
CA GLU A 43 -4.59 7.77 -11.83
C GLU A 43 -3.15 7.27 -11.79
N VAL A 44 -2.31 7.71 -12.74
CA VAL A 44 -0.89 7.33 -12.78
C VAL A 44 -0.17 7.81 -11.53
N LEU A 45 -0.42 9.05 -11.09
CA LEU A 45 0.16 9.58 -9.86
C LEU A 45 -0.30 8.80 -8.64
N PHE A 46 -1.60 8.50 -8.55
CA PHE A 46 -2.16 7.73 -7.46
C PHE A 46 -1.58 6.31 -7.40
N ALA A 47 -1.57 5.60 -8.54
CA ALA A 47 -1.01 4.26 -8.65
C ALA A 47 0.49 4.21 -8.34
N SER A 48 1.25 5.21 -8.80
CA SER A 48 2.68 5.34 -8.50
C SER A 48 2.93 5.57 -7.01
N ALA A 49 2.16 6.47 -6.38
CA ALA A 49 2.25 6.71 -4.93
C ALA A 49 1.87 5.45 -4.13
N PHE A 50 0.81 4.75 -4.55
CA PHE A 50 0.41 3.49 -3.94
C PHE A 50 1.52 2.43 -4.02
N LEU A 51 2.14 2.27 -5.20
CA LEU A 51 3.25 1.36 -5.40
C LEU A 51 4.46 1.72 -4.52
N ILE A 52 4.82 3.01 -4.43
CA ILE A 52 5.91 3.47 -3.55
C ILE A 52 5.63 3.08 -2.10
N ILE A 53 4.40 3.26 -1.60
CA ILE A 53 4.01 2.88 -0.25
C ILE A 53 4.11 1.36 -0.05
N VAL A 54 3.67 0.56 -1.03
CA VAL A 54 3.82 -0.91 -1.01
C VAL A 54 5.30 -1.31 -0.92
N LEU A 55 6.17 -0.69 -1.72
CA LEU A 55 7.60 -0.95 -1.71
C LEU A 55 8.23 -0.57 -0.38
N ILE A 56 7.91 0.61 0.17
CA ILE A 56 8.37 1.03 1.50
C ILE A 56 7.95 0.01 2.56
N ARG A 57 6.69 -0.42 2.54
CA ARG A 57 6.17 -1.44 3.47
C ARG A 57 6.93 -2.76 3.33
N TYR A 58 7.13 -3.23 2.10
CA TYR A 58 7.88 -4.46 1.81
C TYR A 58 9.31 -4.37 2.34
N PHE A 59 10.04 -3.29 2.02
CA PHE A 59 11.42 -3.12 2.47
C PHE A 59 11.53 -2.92 3.99
N TYR A 60 10.58 -2.23 4.62
CA TYR A 60 10.50 -2.12 6.07
C TYR A 60 10.35 -3.50 6.71
N MET A 61 9.41 -4.32 6.23
CA MET A 61 9.20 -5.67 6.77
C MET A 61 10.37 -6.62 6.50
N ARG A 62 11.04 -6.49 5.36
CA ARG A 62 12.25 -7.27 5.03
C ARG A 62 13.41 -7.05 6.02
N LYS A 63 13.45 -5.91 6.71
CA LYS A 63 14.49 -5.63 7.73
C LYS A 63 14.25 -6.34 9.06
N PHE A 64 13.07 -6.92 9.26
CA PHE A 64 12.76 -7.70 10.45
C PHE A 64 12.81 -9.18 10.11
N GLU A 65 13.46 -9.96 10.97
CA GLU A 65 13.36 -11.42 10.98
C GLU A 65 11.90 -11.80 11.19
N THR A 66 11.14 -12.04 10.12
CA THR A 66 9.73 -12.44 10.20
C THR A 66 9.57 -13.91 10.57
N PHE A 67 10.67 -14.67 10.64
CA PHE A 67 10.71 -16.06 11.07
C PHE A 67 11.43 -16.19 12.42
N LEU A 68 10.72 -15.86 13.50
CA LEU A 68 11.04 -16.37 14.84
C LEU A 68 10.81 -17.90 14.84
N GLY A 69 11.72 -18.67 14.23
CA GLY A 69 11.62 -20.15 14.16
C GLY A 69 12.27 -20.84 12.96
N ALA A 70 12.91 -20.13 12.03
CA ALA A 70 13.73 -20.76 11.00
C ALA A 70 15.16 -20.97 11.53
N SER A 71 15.33 -21.87 12.51
CA SER A 71 16.63 -22.47 12.77
C SER A 71 16.77 -23.71 11.89
N GLU A 72 17.90 -23.83 11.19
CA GLU A 72 18.34 -25.07 10.51
C GLU A 72 18.36 -26.28 11.45
#